data_AF-A0A7X7N3X6-F1
#
_entry.id   AF-A0A7X7N3X6-F1
#
_cell.length_a   1.000
_cell.length_b   1.000
_cell.length_c   1.000
_cell.angle_alpha   90.00
_cell.angle_beta   90.00
_cell.angle_gamma   90.00
#
_symmetry.space_group_name_H-M   'P 1'
#
loop_
_entity.id
_entity.type
_entity.pdbx_description
1 polymer ?
#
loop_
_entity_poly.entity_id
_entity_poly.type
_entity_poly.pdbx_seq_one_letter_code
_entity_poly.pdbx_strand_id
1 'polypeptide(L)'
;MAKLVFGYPFMQKEYLLREKDEFYIGRMNSNDITIPDYNLFSRLSLAFQKEMVKELMKVSRIHARIIKQEGEWYIEDVGTTGEGSNYGTFINDEQIETKNLYPLKDNDKIRLGPLECAFFLEQE
;
A
#
# COMPACT_ATOMS: atom_id res chain seq x y z
N MET A 1 2.01 -12.52 -12.77
CA MET A 1 2.62 -11.81 -11.61
C MET A 1 1.77 -10.56 -11.30
N ALA A 2 2.15 -9.66 -10.39
CA ALA A 2 1.36 -8.45 -10.13
C ALA A 2 2.23 -7.25 -9.74
N LYS A 3 1.65 -6.06 -9.79
CA LYS A 3 2.32 -4.82 -9.35
C LYS A 3 1.35 -3.80 -8.76
N LEU A 4 1.90 -2.90 -7.96
CA LEU A 4 1.24 -1.66 -7.54
C LEU A 4 1.83 -0.48 -8.30
N VAL A 5 0.97 0.40 -8.78
CA VAL A 5 1.35 1.62 -9.50
C VAL A 5 0.96 2.85 -8.69
N PHE A 6 1.93 3.72 -8.39
CA PHE A 6 1.74 4.94 -7.62
C PHE A 6 1.98 6.19 -8.47
N GLY A 7 1.20 7.24 -8.21
CA GLY A 7 1.27 8.54 -8.89
C GLY A 7 1.97 9.65 -8.10
N TYR A 8 2.77 9.31 -7.08
CA TYR A 8 3.36 10.27 -6.15
C TYR A 8 4.86 10.46 -6.36
N PRO A 9 5.41 11.70 -6.23
CA PRO A 9 6.85 11.95 -6.38
C PRO A 9 7.70 11.34 -5.27
N PHE A 10 7.09 10.89 -4.17
CA PHE A 10 7.73 10.22 -3.05
C PHE A 10 7.58 8.69 -3.10
N MET A 11 7.09 8.14 -4.21
CA MET A 11 6.95 6.71 -4.46
C MET A 11 7.64 6.35 -5.78
N GLN A 12 8.12 5.11 -5.91
CA GLN A 12 8.46 4.57 -7.22
C GLN A 12 7.17 4.43 -8.03
N LYS A 13 7.27 4.57 -9.35
CA LYS A 13 6.10 4.44 -10.22
C LYS A 13 5.47 3.06 -10.09
N GLU A 14 6.28 2.01 -10.00
CA GLU A 14 5.84 0.61 -9.98
C GLU A 14 6.56 -0.17 -8.89
N TYR A 15 5.82 -0.97 -8.11
CA TYR A 15 6.34 -1.93 -7.15
C TYR A 15 5.90 -3.33 -7.58
N LEU A 16 6.85 -4.16 -7.99
CA LEU A 16 6.58 -5.52 -8.43
C LEU A 16 6.35 -6.43 -7.23
N LEU A 17 5.22 -7.15 -7.24
CA LEU A 17 4.86 -8.16 -6.26
C LEU A 17 5.32 -9.52 -6.79
N ARG A 18 6.60 -9.80 -6.62
CA ARG A 18 7.27 -11.04 -7.05
C ARG A 18 8.18 -11.58 -5.95
N GLU A 19 8.64 -12.82 -6.11
CA GLU A 19 9.60 -13.50 -5.22
C GLU A 19 9.05 -13.90 -3.83
N LYS A 20 7.89 -13.38 -3.43
CA LYS A 20 7.19 -13.73 -2.18
C LYS A 20 5.68 -13.84 -2.42
N ASP A 21 4.99 -14.46 -1.48
CA ASP A 21 3.53 -14.56 -1.47
C ASP A 21 2.87 -13.56 -0.51
N GLU A 22 3.64 -12.87 0.35
CA GLU A 22 3.10 -11.83 1.24
C GLU A 22 3.98 -10.58 1.19
N PHE A 23 3.32 -9.40 1.13
CA PHE A 23 3.96 -8.10 1.09
C PHE A 23 3.27 -7.15 2.06
N TYR A 24 4.00 -6.66 3.06
CA TYR A 24 3.48 -5.66 3.99
C TYR A 24 3.68 -4.25 3.46
N ILE A 25 2.69 -3.39 3.69
CA ILE A 25 2.65 -2.00 3.24
C ILE A 25 2.40 -1.07 4.43
N GLY A 26 3.14 0.03 4.52
CA GLY A 26 2.92 1.08 5.52
C GLY A 26 4.14 1.94 5.77
N ARG A 27 4.13 2.74 6.83
CA ARG A 27 5.25 3.65 7.17
C ARG A 27 6.47 2.99 7.82
N MET A 28 6.36 1.77 8.31
CA MET A 28 7.48 1.14 9.04
C MET A 28 8.55 0.65 8.07
N ASN A 29 9.82 0.95 8.35
CA ASN A 29 10.95 0.58 7.48
C ASN A 29 11.13 -0.94 7.28
N SER A 30 10.50 -1.76 8.10
CA SER A 30 10.52 -3.22 7.98
C SER A 30 9.47 -3.77 7.00
N ASN A 31 8.57 -2.92 6.49
CA ASN A 31 7.60 -3.34 5.47
C ASN A 31 8.28 -3.54 4.12
N ASP A 32 7.74 -4.43 3.29
CA ASP A 32 8.23 -4.66 1.93
C ASP A 32 8.03 -3.42 1.05
N ILE A 33 6.91 -2.70 1.23
CA ILE A 33 6.62 -1.44 0.57
C ILE A 33 6.43 -0.36 1.62
N THR A 34 7.31 0.64 1.60
CA THR A 34 7.22 1.79 2.49
C THR A 34 6.47 2.93 1.82
N ILE A 35 5.53 3.54 2.55
CA ILE A 35 4.86 4.77 2.12
C ILE A 35 5.17 5.84 3.17
N PRO A 36 5.95 6.89 2.86
CA PRO A 36 6.57 7.12 1.57
C PRO A 36 7.75 6.15 1.34
N ASP A 37 8.23 6.08 0.09
CA ASP A 37 9.54 5.48 -0.17
C ASP A 37 10.62 6.38 0.40
N TYR A 38 11.23 5.96 1.51
CA TYR A 38 12.18 6.81 2.24
C TYR A 38 13.43 7.19 1.43
N ASN A 39 13.83 6.38 0.45
CA ASN A 39 14.97 6.68 -0.41
C ASN A 39 14.65 7.82 -1.40
N LEU A 40 13.40 7.87 -1.89
CA LEU A 40 12.94 8.96 -2.76
C LEU A 40 12.55 10.19 -1.96
N PHE A 41 11.79 10.00 -0.87
CA PHE A 41 11.26 11.08 -0.04
C PHE A 41 12.37 11.95 0.57
N SER A 42 13.47 11.33 1.03
CA SER A 42 14.63 12.05 1.59
C SER A 42 15.32 12.98 0.59
N ARG A 43 15.12 12.77 -0.72
CA ARG A 43 15.69 13.60 -1.80
C ARG A 43 14.79 14.78 -2.19
N LEU A 44 13.55 14.81 -1.71
CA LEU A 44 12.61 15.90 -2.00
C LEU A 44 12.92 17.12 -1.13
N SER A 45 12.42 18.29 -1.53
CA SER A 45 12.65 19.53 -0.77
C SER A 45 12.05 19.45 0.64
N LEU A 46 12.68 20.09 1.62
CA LEU A 46 12.16 20.12 2.99
C LEU A 46 10.75 20.73 3.08
N ALA A 47 10.42 21.69 2.21
CA ALA A 47 9.09 22.27 2.14
C ALA A 47 8.06 21.23 1.71
N PHE A 48 8.34 20.47 0.65
CA PHE A 48 7.48 19.39 0.17
C PHE A 48 7.35 18.27 1.21
N GLN A 49 8.47 17.87 1.84
CA GLN A 49 8.45 16.87 2.90
C GLN A 49 7.51 17.30 4.03
N LYS A 50 7.62 18.54 4.51
CA LYS A 50 6.76 19.11 5.56
C LYS A 50 5.29 19.14 5.18
N GLU A 51 4.97 19.53 3.95
CA GLU A 51 3.61 19.55 3.42
C GLU A 51 2.96 18.16 3.46
N MET A 52 3.72 17.13 3.07
CA MET A 52 3.21 15.77 2.98
C MET A 52 3.12 15.02 4.32
N VAL A 53 3.85 15.43 5.37
CA VAL A 53 3.90 14.71 6.66
C VAL A 53 2.49 14.39 7.18
N LYS A 54 1.57 15.36 7.11
CA LYS A 54 0.20 15.19 7.66
C LYS A 54 -0.57 14.07 6.97
N GLU A 55 -0.47 13.98 5.65
CA GLU A 55 -1.15 12.95 4.87
C GLU A 55 -0.45 11.60 5.03
N LEU A 56 0.89 11.58 5.00
CA LEU A 56 1.67 10.36 5.22
C LEU A 56 1.38 9.74 6.58
N MET A 57 1.25 10.54 7.65
CA MET A 57 0.93 10.03 9.00
C MET A 57 -0.41 9.29 9.09
N LYS A 58 -1.32 9.47 8.12
CA LYS A 58 -2.58 8.72 8.05
C LYS A 58 -2.40 7.31 7.47
N VAL A 59 -1.25 7.01 6.88
CA VAL A 59 -0.85 5.62 6.62
C VAL A 59 -0.31 5.03 7.93
N SER A 60 -0.90 3.95 8.44
CA SER A 60 -0.39 3.25 9.62
C SER A 60 1.04 2.70 9.43
N ARG A 61 1.72 2.41 10.54
CA ARG A 61 3.09 1.87 10.52
C ARG A 61 3.16 0.54 9.77
N ILE A 62 2.35 -0.42 10.20
CA ILE A 62 1.89 -1.54 9.38
C ILE A 62 0.45 -1.20 9.04
N HIS A 63 0.12 -1.09 7.76
CA HIS A 63 -1.20 -0.64 7.29
C HIS A 63 -1.98 -1.83 6.74
N ALA A 64 -1.54 -2.33 5.60
CA ALA A 64 -2.17 -3.44 4.91
C ALA A 64 -1.11 -4.47 4.52
N ARG A 65 -1.56 -5.66 4.14
CA ARG A 65 -0.72 -6.62 3.42
C ARG A 65 -1.42 -7.10 2.17
N ILE A 66 -0.64 -7.37 1.13
CA ILE A 66 -1.09 -8.04 -0.08
C ILE A 66 -0.57 -9.47 -0.04
N ILE A 67 -1.47 -10.43 -0.30
CA ILE A 67 -1.22 -11.86 -0.19
C ILE A 67 -1.54 -12.52 -1.52
N LYS A 68 -0.69 -13.44 -1.96
CA LYS A 68 -0.95 -14.36 -3.05
C LYS A 68 -1.26 -15.74 -2.48
N GLN A 69 -2.46 -16.25 -2.71
CA GLN A 69 -2.87 -17.59 -2.29
C GLN A 69 -3.60 -18.27 -3.43
N GLU A 70 -3.22 -19.52 -3.73
CA GLU A 70 -3.88 -20.35 -4.76
C GLU A 70 -3.94 -19.70 -6.15
N GLY A 71 -2.95 -18.84 -6.46
CA GLY A 71 -2.86 -18.12 -7.74
C GLY A 71 -3.60 -16.78 -7.77
N GLU A 72 -4.44 -16.52 -6.77
CA GLU A 72 -5.23 -15.29 -6.63
C GLU A 72 -4.54 -14.30 -5.69
N TRP A 73 -4.87 -13.02 -5.83
CA TRP A 73 -4.34 -11.94 -5.01
C TRP A 73 -5.40 -11.38 -4.08
N TYR A 74 -5.00 -11.06 -2.86
CA TYR A 74 -5.87 -10.51 -1.82
C TYR A 74 -5.19 -9.34 -1.13
N ILE A 75 -5.98 -8.47 -0.52
CA ILE A 75 -5.53 -7.45 0.41
C ILE A 75 -6.25 -7.61 1.75
N GLU A 76 -5.54 -7.31 2.82
CA GLU A 76 -6.07 -7.24 4.18
C GLU A 76 -5.67 -5.92 4.83
N ASP A 77 -6.62 -5.27 5.50
CA ASP A 77 -6.33 -4.16 6.41
C ASP A 77 -5.90 -4.72 7.79
N VAL A 78 -4.60 -4.67 8.08
CA VAL A 78 -3.97 -5.34 9.22
C VAL A 78 -3.82 -4.40 10.42
N GLY A 79 -3.30 -3.19 10.18
CA GLY A 79 -2.86 -2.32 11.27
C GLY A 79 -1.65 -2.83 12.06
N THR A 80 -1.19 -2.07 13.06
CA THR A 80 -0.02 -2.48 13.86
C THR A 80 -0.37 -3.49 14.96
N THR A 81 -1.59 -3.43 15.50
CA THR A 81 -2.06 -4.32 16.57
C THR A 81 -2.92 -5.48 16.04
N GLY A 82 -3.09 -5.59 14.72
CA GLY A 82 -4.02 -6.53 14.09
C GLY A 82 -5.48 -6.05 14.09
N GLU A 83 -5.77 -4.83 14.59
CA GLU A 83 -7.13 -4.26 14.65
C GLU A 83 -7.48 -3.37 13.44
N GLY A 84 -6.66 -3.43 12.39
CA GLY A 84 -6.78 -2.57 11.22
C GLY A 84 -6.03 -1.24 11.35
N SER A 85 -5.86 -0.60 10.20
CA SER A 85 -5.24 0.70 10.04
C SER A 85 -6.11 1.82 10.64
N ASN A 86 -5.49 2.94 10.99
CA ASN A 86 -6.18 4.02 11.69
C ASN A 86 -7.14 4.81 10.79
N TYR A 87 -6.95 4.74 9.47
CA TYR A 87 -7.71 5.51 8.49
C TYR A 87 -8.34 4.64 7.40
N GLY A 88 -8.31 3.32 7.58
CA GLY A 88 -8.92 2.34 6.70
C GLY A 88 -8.16 2.09 5.40
N THR A 89 -8.42 0.91 4.86
CA THR A 89 -8.11 0.52 3.49
C THR A 89 -9.39 0.49 2.66
N PHE A 90 -9.30 0.88 1.39
CA PHE A 90 -10.43 0.93 0.48
C PHE A 90 -10.05 0.31 -0.87
N ILE A 91 -11.01 -0.36 -1.51
CA ILE A 91 -10.89 -0.89 -2.87
C ILE A 91 -12.03 -0.27 -3.68
N ASN A 92 -11.69 0.40 -4.78
CA ASN A 92 -12.66 1.10 -5.64
C ASN A 92 -13.63 1.99 -4.83
N ASP A 93 -13.05 2.77 -3.91
CA ASP A 93 -13.73 3.70 -2.98
C ASP A 93 -14.61 3.06 -1.89
N GLU A 94 -14.73 1.73 -1.86
CA GLU A 94 -15.43 0.99 -0.79
C GLU A 94 -14.44 0.60 0.32
N GLN A 95 -14.78 0.92 1.57
CA GLN A 95 -13.96 0.55 2.72
C GLN A 95 -14.07 -0.94 2.99
N ILE A 96 -12.93 -1.61 3.10
CA ILE A 96 -12.88 -3.02 3.46
C ILE A 96 -12.90 -3.20 4.98
N GLU A 97 -13.44 -4.33 5.44
CA GLU A 97 -13.39 -4.69 6.85
C GLU A 97 -11.97 -5.12 7.25
N THR A 98 -11.62 -4.90 8.51
CA THR A 98 -10.34 -5.32 9.06
C THR A 98 -10.34 -6.84 9.28
N LYS A 99 -9.16 -7.47 9.29
CA LYS A 99 -8.99 -8.92 9.53
C LYS A 99 -9.62 -9.86 8.49
N ASN A 100 -10.14 -9.33 7.39
CA ASN A 100 -10.75 -10.09 6.30
C ASN A 100 -9.88 -9.98 5.03
N LEU A 101 -9.83 -11.06 4.26
CA LEU A 101 -9.17 -11.09 2.95
C LEU A 101 -10.14 -10.61 1.87
N TYR A 102 -9.75 -9.58 1.14
CA TYR A 102 -10.51 -9.05 0.01
C TYR A 102 -9.80 -9.37 -1.30
N PRO A 103 -10.45 -10.03 -2.27
CA PRO A 103 -9.82 -10.35 -3.54
C PRO A 103 -9.52 -9.08 -4.33
N LEU A 104 -8.32 -9.02 -4.90
CA LEU A 104 -7.89 -7.96 -5.81
C LEU A 104 -8.04 -8.42 -7.26
N LYS A 105 -8.63 -7.56 -8.07
CA LYS A 105 -8.79 -7.73 -9.52
C LYS A 105 -7.88 -6.77 -10.27
N ASP A 106 -7.55 -7.16 -11.49
CA ASP A 106 -6.78 -6.29 -12.38
C ASP A 106 -7.46 -4.91 -12.53
N ASN A 107 -6.68 -3.84 -12.40
CA ASN A 107 -7.10 -2.43 -12.39
C ASN A 107 -7.80 -1.94 -11.11
N ASP A 108 -7.86 -2.73 -10.04
CA ASP A 108 -8.44 -2.24 -8.77
C ASP A 108 -7.68 -1.04 -8.22
N LYS A 109 -8.42 -0.02 -7.81
CA LYS A 109 -7.87 1.16 -7.14
C LYS A 109 -7.87 0.91 -5.64
N ILE A 110 -6.68 0.88 -5.06
CA ILE A 110 -6.48 0.70 -3.62
C ILE A 110 -6.19 2.06 -3.00
N ARG A 111 -6.86 2.37 -1.88
CA ARG A 111 -6.56 3.56 -1.08
C ARG A 111 -6.19 3.16 0.34
N LEU A 112 -5.02 3.60 0.79
CA LEU A 112 -4.43 3.38 2.12
C LEU A 112 -4.45 4.71 2.87
N GLY A 113 -5.44 4.93 3.73
CA GLY A 113 -5.72 6.26 4.27
C GLY A 113 -6.03 7.27 3.15
N PRO A 114 -5.23 8.34 2.96
CA PRO A 114 -5.43 9.33 1.90
C PRO A 114 -4.68 9.01 0.60
N LEU A 115 -3.85 7.97 0.56
CA LEU A 115 -2.97 7.69 -0.58
C LEU A 115 -3.49 6.55 -1.43
N GLU A 116 -3.40 6.70 -2.75
CA GLU A 116 -3.97 5.80 -3.74
C GLU A 116 -2.90 5.14 -4.60
N CYS A 117 -3.11 3.87 -4.91
CA CYS A 117 -2.40 3.15 -5.95
C CYS A 117 -3.36 2.30 -6.76
N ALA A 118 -2.93 1.86 -7.94
CA ALA A 118 -3.65 0.89 -8.74
C ALA A 118 -2.94 -0.45 -8.70
N PHE A 119 -3.71 -1.53 -8.58
CA PHE A 119 -3.24 -2.90 -8.68
C PHE A 119 -3.39 -3.40 -10.12
N PHE A 120 -2.34 -4.02 -10.66
CA PHE A 120 -2.38 -4.64 -11.97
C PHE A 120 -1.86 -6.07 -11.89
N LEU A 121 -2.57 -6.97 -12.56
CA LEU A 121 -2.05 -8.28 -12.91
C LEU A 121 -1.14 -8.11 -14.12
N GLU A 122 0.04 -8.70 -14.03
CA GLU A 122 0.93 -8.80 -15.18
C GLU A 122 0.73 -10.17 -15.82
N GLN A 123 0.32 -10.14 -17.09
CA GLN A 123 0.30 -11.31 -17.97
C GLN A 123 1.75 -11.76 -18.18
N GLU A 124 1.99 -13.07 -18.08
CA GLU A 124 3.29 -13.68 -18.42
C GLU A 124 3.66 -13.47 -19.88
#